data_AF-A0A6J6SCQ3-F1
#
_entry.id   AF-A0A6J6SCQ3-F1
#
_cell.length_a   1.000
_cell.length_b   1.000
_cell.length_c   1.000
_cell.angle_alpha   90.00
_cell.angle_beta   90.00
_cell.angle_gamma   90.00
#
_symmetry.space_group_name_H-M   'P 1'
#
loop_
_entity.id
_entity.type
_entity.pdbx_description
1 polymer ?
#
loop_
_entity_poly.entity_id
_entity_poly.type
_entity_poly.pdbx_seq_one_letter_code
_entity_poly.pdbx_strand_id
1 'polypeptide(L)'
;MAFTGEPSRVCQRTGLAVVHQPDVALWRVFKTADGPLNPPIRSGSPDERWGRFDVPGVATVYGATHSRGAYVETLAALAAAAVDYAELFDDVAPGQDPVAQDWSDMHHMPPGSTATQWRRDRQLGEMLLLRPGQYIDVMAGDTISMLRRHFREWAPNQDPAHQRIDTSVLTCPDRAVTCAVAKWLREQVLDDGSIPAGIRYVSRHGGELSCWAVWVDLGGSTNPDDVKPLVALHIDEVNRVPIEASDADFRWAAKSLGVNPH
;
A
#
# COMPACT_ATOMS: atom_id res chain seq x y z
N MET A 1 -10.80 -12.42 14.56
CA MET A 1 -11.64 -11.21 14.52
C MET A 1 -11.97 -10.98 13.05
N ALA A 2 -13.26 -11.05 12.69
CA ALA A 2 -13.67 -10.98 11.28
C ALA A 2 -13.47 -9.55 10.72
N PHE A 3 -13.08 -9.48 9.45
CA PHE A 3 -12.91 -8.25 8.69
C PHE A 3 -14.17 -7.37 8.81
N THR A 4 -14.05 -6.17 9.38
CA THR A 4 -15.16 -5.19 9.53
C THR A 4 -15.20 -4.19 8.38
N GLY A 5 -14.77 -4.60 7.18
CA GLY A 5 -14.98 -3.82 5.96
C GLY A 5 -16.35 -4.12 5.37
N GLU A 6 -16.88 -3.19 4.57
CA GLU A 6 -18.11 -3.42 3.82
C GLU A 6 -18.05 -4.77 3.05
N PRO A 7 -19.13 -5.56 3.07
CA PRO A 7 -19.17 -6.82 2.34
C PRO A 7 -19.02 -6.54 0.85
N SER A 8 -18.13 -7.28 0.20
CA SER A 8 -18.01 -7.24 -1.25
C SER A 8 -19.19 -7.95 -1.90
N ARG A 9 -19.62 -7.45 -3.06
CA ARG A 9 -20.57 -8.13 -3.96
C ARG A 9 -19.81 -8.70 -5.14
N VAL A 10 -20.32 -9.77 -5.76
CA VAL A 10 -19.74 -10.29 -7.00
C VAL A 10 -20.32 -9.53 -8.20
N CYS A 11 -19.43 -8.96 -9.01
CA CYS A 11 -19.75 -8.40 -10.32
C CYS A 11 -20.19 -9.53 -11.25
N GLN A 12 -21.42 -9.50 -11.74
CA GLN A 12 -21.96 -10.59 -12.57
C GLN A 12 -21.27 -10.67 -13.94
N ARG A 13 -20.82 -9.53 -14.46
CA ARG A 13 -20.12 -9.44 -15.74
C ARG A 13 -18.71 -10.04 -15.70
N THR A 14 -17.97 -9.82 -14.62
CA THR A 14 -16.53 -10.15 -14.56
C THR A 14 -16.20 -11.25 -13.56
N GLY A 15 -17.12 -11.58 -12.65
CA GLY A 15 -16.88 -12.47 -11.52
C GLY A 15 -15.97 -11.87 -10.43
N LEU A 16 -15.60 -10.60 -10.53
CA LEU A 16 -14.75 -9.93 -9.54
C LEU A 16 -15.55 -9.53 -8.30
N ALA A 17 -14.90 -9.56 -7.13
CA ALA A 17 -15.49 -8.99 -5.93
C ALA A 17 -15.32 -7.47 -5.94
N VAL A 18 -16.44 -6.75 -5.86
CA VAL A 18 -16.51 -5.29 -5.95
C VAL A 18 -17.08 -4.73 -4.65
N VAL A 19 -16.55 -3.58 -4.24
CA VAL A 19 -16.96 -2.82 -3.06
C VAL A 19 -17.19 -1.37 -3.46
N HIS A 20 -18.04 -0.67 -2.73
CA HIS A 20 -18.16 0.77 -2.87
C HIS A 20 -16.92 1.45 -2.28
N GLN A 21 -16.76 2.73 -2.61
CA GLN A 21 -15.77 3.57 -1.94
C GLN A 21 -16.00 3.55 -0.41
N PRO A 22 -14.97 3.73 0.42
CA PRO A 22 -15.16 3.82 1.86
C PRO A 22 -16.06 5.01 2.22
N ASP A 23 -16.94 4.80 3.20
CA ASP A 23 -17.76 5.86 3.81
C ASP A 23 -16.95 6.81 4.70
N VAL A 24 -15.68 6.51 4.92
CA VAL A 24 -14.74 7.27 5.73
C VAL A 24 -13.61 7.81 4.87
N ALA A 25 -13.01 8.90 5.33
CA ALA A 25 -11.80 9.42 4.71
C ALA A 25 -10.64 8.42 4.83
N LEU A 26 -9.75 8.45 3.84
CA LEU A 26 -8.53 7.66 3.81
C LEU A 26 -7.38 8.42 4.43
N TRP A 27 -6.61 7.74 5.26
CA TRP A 27 -5.40 8.24 5.89
C TRP A 27 -4.17 7.91 5.06
N ARG A 28 -3.29 8.88 4.87
CA ARG A 28 -2.02 8.72 4.14
C ARG A 28 -0.90 9.46 4.85
N VAL A 29 0.25 8.82 4.99
CA VAL A 29 1.49 9.50 5.36
C VAL A 29 2.20 9.95 4.10
N PHE A 30 2.64 11.21 4.07
CA PHE A 30 3.31 11.79 2.91
C PHE A 30 4.44 12.74 3.36
N LYS A 31 5.37 13.03 2.46
CA LYS A 31 6.41 14.03 2.73
C LYS A 31 5.81 15.45 2.67
N THR A 32 6.11 16.28 3.66
CA THR A 32 5.53 17.63 3.78
C THR A 32 5.78 18.50 2.54
N ALA A 33 6.97 18.40 1.94
CA ALA A 33 7.35 19.14 0.73
C ALA A 33 6.51 18.75 -0.50
N ASP A 34 6.01 17.52 -0.51
CA ASP A 34 5.33 16.90 -1.64
C ASP A 34 3.81 17.13 -1.58
N GLY A 35 3.23 17.10 -0.37
CA GLY A 35 1.78 17.07 -0.15
C GLY A 35 1.19 15.67 -0.39
N PRO A 36 -0.09 15.41 -0.04
CA PRO A 36 -0.64 14.06 -0.15
C PRO A 36 -1.10 13.69 -1.57
N LEU A 37 -1.43 14.68 -2.40
CA LEU A 37 -2.07 14.50 -3.70
C LEU A 37 -1.09 14.45 -4.89
N ASN A 38 0.16 14.04 -4.65
CA ASN A 38 1.23 14.12 -5.67
C ASN A 38 1.84 12.75 -6.07
N PRO A 39 1.04 11.70 -6.28
CA PRO A 39 1.61 10.42 -6.68
C PRO A 39 2.41 10.57 -7.98
N PRO A 40 3.57 9.91 -8.12
CA PRO A 40 4.36 10.00 -9.35
C PRO A 40 3.59 9.39 -10.54
N ILE A 41 3.78 9.97 -11.72
CA ILE A 41 3.35 9.33 -12.97
C ILE A 41 4.22 8.11 -13.21
N ARG A 42 3.59 6.97 -13.51
CA ARG A 42 4.28 5.71 -13.78
C ARG A 42 4.31 5.41 -15.27
N SER A 43 5.50 5.12 -15.79
CA SER A 43 5.72 4.78 -17.19
C SER A 43 6.79 3.70 -17.32
N GLY A 44 6.68 2.83 -18.33
CA GLY A 44 7.62 1.74 -18.55
C GLY A 44 7.31 0.51 -17.70
N SER A 45 8.35 -0.25 -17.36
CA SER A 45 8.22 -1.48 -16.58
C SER A 45 8.26 -1.19 -15.08
N PRO A 46 7.43 -1.87 -14.26
CA PRO A 46 7.47 -1.73 -12.81
C PRO A 46 8.84 -2.08 -12.23
N ASP A 47 9.30 -1.26 -11.28
CA ASP A 47 10.51 -1.48 -10.48
C ASP A 47 10.22 -1.21 -8.99
N GLU A 48 11.24 -1.31 -8.14
CA GLU A 48 11.09 -1.12 -6.69
C GLU A 48 10.58 0.26 -6.27
N ARG A 49 10.68 1.27 -7.16
CA ARG A 49 10.16 2.62 -6.89
C ARG A 49 8.66 2.69 -7.07
N TRP A 50 8.03 1.71 -7.73
CA TRP A 50 6.59 1.62 -7.92
C TRP A 50 5.88 1.13 -6.64
N GLY A 51 4.68 1.67 -6.43
CA GLY A 51 3.73 1.09 -5.49
C GLY A 51 3.26 -0.28 -5.98
N ARG A 52 2.78 -1.11 -5.06
CA ARG A 52 2.39 -2.49 -5.36
C ARG A 52 1.29 -2.59 -6.43
N PHE A 53 0.36 -1.64 -6.43
CA PHE A 53 -0.80 -1.63 -7.31
C PHE A 53 -0.81 -0.40 -8.23
N ASP A 54 0.38 0.10 -8.56
CA ASP A 54 0.53 1.16 -9.53
C ASP A 54 0.18 0.65 -10.92
N VAL A 55 -0.43 1.51 -11.73
CA VAL A 55 -0.80 1.22 -13.12
C VAL A 55 -0.09 2.20 -14.05
N PRO A 56 0.55 1.75 -15.14
CA PRO A 56 1.20 2.66 -16.09
C PRO A 56 0.22 3.70 -16.65
N GLY A 57 0.63 4.96 -16.74
CA GLY A 57 -0.19 6.07 -17.24
C GLY A 57 -1.25 6.58 -16.26
N VAL A 58 -1.27 6.08 -15.02
CA VAL A 58 -2.29 6.37 -14.01
C VAL A 58 -1.61 6.87 -12.73
N ALA A 59 -2.18 7.89 -12.11
CA ALA A 59 -1.77 8.32 -10.78
C ALA A 59 -2.42 7.40 -9.73
N THR A 60 -1.61 6.80 -8.85
CA THR A 60 -2.12 5.90 -7.80
C THR A 60 -1.93 6.53 -6.41
N VAL A 61 -3.04 6.84 -5.74
CA VAL A 61 -3.04 7.38 -4.37
C VAL A 61 -3.37 6.26 -3.39
N TYR A 62 -2.42 5.97 -2.51
CA TYR A 62 -2.58 4.97 -1.46
C TYR A 62 -3.06 5.63 -0.17
N GLY A 63 -3.99 4.96 0.52
CA GLY A 63 -4.42 5.32 1.86
C GLY A 63 -4.97 4.12 2.63
N ALA A 64 -5.24 4.32 3.90
CA ALA A 64 -5.86 3.34 4.78
C ALA A 64 -7.10 3.91 5.43
N THR A 65 -8.07 3.06 5.78
CA THR A 65 -9.30 3.50 6.49
C THR A 65 -9.02 4.01 7.91
N HIS A 66 -7.81 3.78 8.42
CA HIS A 66 -7.37 4.21 9.74
C HIS A 66 -5.93 4.74 9.67
N SER A 67 -5.63 5.78 10.45
CA SER A 67 -4.30 6.34 10.72
C SER A 67 -3.25 5.26 10.98
N ARG A 68 -3.54 4.30 11.86
CA ARG A 68 -2.65 3.17 12.18
C ARG A 68 -2.21 2.38 10.93
N GLY A 69 -3.12 2.19 9.96
CA GLY A 69 -2.83 1.49 8.71
C GLY A 69 -1.88 2.29 7.83
N ALA A 70 -2.08 3.61 7.76
CA ALA A 70 -1.20 4.51 7.04
C ALA A 70 0.21 4.52 7.64
N TYR A 71 0.32 4.53 8.96
CA TYR A 71 1.60 4.42 9.65
C TYR A 71 2.28 3.07 9.40
N VAL A 72 1.57 1.96 9.55
CA VAL A 72 2.13 0.61 9.32
C VAL A 72 2.70 0.47 7.91
N GLU A 73 1.94 0.84 6.86
CA GLU A 73 2.41 0.72 5.48
C GLU A 73 3.65 1.60 5.19
N THR A 74 3.76 2.74 5.87
CA THR A 74 4.89 3.68 5.66
C THR A 74 6.12 3.28 6.47
N LEU A 75 5.92 2.81 7.70
CA LEU A 75 7.00 2.37 8.60
C LEU A 75 7.56 1.00 8.21
N ALA A 76 6.78 0.16 7.52
CA ALA A 76 7.24 -1.16 7.08
C ALA A 76 8.51 -1.10 6.22
N ALA A 77 8.73 -0.02 5.46
CA ALA A 77 9.96 0.19 4.70
C ALA A 77 11.20 0.44 5.58
N LEU A 78 11.01 0.81 6.85
CA LEU A 78 12.08 1.01 7.84
C LEU A 78 12.26 -0.19 8.77
N ALA A 79 11.32 -1.14 8.76
CA ALA A 79 11.43 -2.34 9.57
C ALA A 79 12.66 -3.13 9.09
N ALA A 80 13.64 -3.26 9.97
CA ALA A 80 14.76 -4.15 9.71
C ALA A 80 14.24 -5.59 9.62
N ALA A 81 14.81 -6.40 8.73
CA ALA A 81 14.59 -7.83 8.79
C ALA A 81 15.07 -8.32 10.16
N ALA A 82 14.21 -9.02 10.91
CA ALA A 82 14.65 -9.71 12.12
C ALA A 82 15.68 -10.75 11.71
N VAL A 83 16.94 -10.54 12.11
CA VAL A 83 18.03 -11.49 11.93
C VAL A 83 18.20 -12.22 13.25
N ASP A 84 18.03 -13.54 13.26
CA ASP A 84 18.42 -14.34 14.41
C ASP A 84 19.94 -14.57 14.36
N TYR A 85 20.67 -13.69 15.03
CA TYR A 85 22.13 -13.74 15.04
C TYR A 85 22.67 -15.00 15.72
N ALA A 86 21.89 -15.67 16.59
CA ALA A 86 22.28 -16.93 17.19
C ALA A 86 22.28 -18.10 16.18
N GLU A 87 21.56 -17.98 15.06
CA GLU A 87 21.67 -18.95 13.95
C GLU A 87 22.88 -18.69 13.04
N LEU A 88 23.44 -17.48 13.10
CA LEU A 88 24.55 -17.05 12.24
C LEU A 88 25.91 -17.09 12.96
N PHE A 89 25.91 -16.97 14.29
CA PHE A 89 27.10 -16.83 15.12
C PHE A 89 26.99 -17.69 16.38
N ASP A 90 27.98 -18.56 16.59
CA ASP A 90 28.00 -19.53 17.70
C ASP A 90 28.18 -18.88 19.09
N ASP A 91 28.63 -17.63 19.14
CA ASP A 91 28.93 -16.86 20.34
C ASP A 91 27.82 -15.85 20.73
N VAL A 92 26.72 -15.82 19.97
CA VAL A 92 25.57 -14.93 20.21
C VAL A 92 24.44 -15.74 20.83
N ALA A 93 23.99 -15.35 22.03
CA ALA A 93 22.85 -16.02 22.65
C ALA A 93 21.52 -15.63 21.95
N PRO A 94 20.52 -16.53 21.93
CA PRO A 94 19.21 -16.23 21.36
C PRO A 94 18.61 -14.93 21.91
N GLY A 95 18.18 -14.04 21.00
CA GLY A 95 17.62 -12.74 21.35
C GLY A 95 18.64 -11.62 21.59
N GLN A 96 19.94 -11.88 21.43
CA GLN A 96 20.96 -10.83 21.36
C GLN A 96 21.07 -10.28 19.93
N ASP A 97 21.11 -8.95 19.83
CA ASP A 97 21.42 -8.24 18.58
C ASP A 97 22.78 -7.53 18.74
N PRO A 98 23.88 -8.23 18.42
CA PRO A 98 25.23 -7.66 18.54
C PRO A 98 25.43 -6.46 17.61
N VAL A 99 24.72 -6.41 16.47
CA VAL A 99 24.77 -5.26 15.55
C VAL A 99 24.11 -4.04 16.18
N ALA A 100 22.95 -4.19 16.81
CA ALA A 100 22.33 -3.07 17.54
C ALA A 100 23.21 -2.58 18.70
N GLN A 101 23.89 -3.49 19.40
CA GLN A 101 24.81 -3.15 20.48
C GLN A 101 26.03 -2.37 19.95
N ASP A 102 26.69 -2.86 18.91
CA ASP A 102 27.83 -2.17 18.27
C ASP A 102 27.45 -0.78 17.76
N TRP A 103 26.26 -0.63 17.16
CA TRP A 103 25.77 0.66 16.69
C TRP A 103 25.50 1.63 17.84
N SER A 104 24.95 1.13 18.95
CA SER A 104 24.76 1.92 20.18
C SER A 104 26.10 2.40 20.74
N ASP A 105 27.10 1.51 20.79
CA ASP A 105 28.45 1.83 21.27
C ASP A 105 29.17 2.84 20.37
N MET A 106 28.81 2.87 19.08
CA MET A 106 29.27 3.87 18.10
C MET A 106 28.41 5.15 18.07
N HIS A 107 27.44 5.32 18.97
CA HIS A 107 26.48 6.43 18.99
C HIS A 107 25.66 6.60 17.69
N HIS A 108 25.48 5.53 16.92
CA HIS A 108 24.56 5.47 15.79
C HIS A 108 23.18 4.99 16.25
N MET A 109 22.12 5.34 15.50
CA MET A 109 20.79 4.80 15.79
C MET A 109 20.75 3.32 15.41
N PRO A 110 20.31 2.41 16.28
CA PRO A 110 20.25 0.99 15.96
C PRO A 110 19.30 0.74 14.77
N PRO A 111 19.55 -0.32 13.96
CA PRO A 111 18.65 -0.75 12.90
C PRO A 111 17.20 -0.86 13.40
N GLY A 112 16.24 -0.47 12.56
CA GLY A 112 14.82 -0.42 12.97
C GLY A 112 14.44 0.80 13.81
N SER A 113 15.28 1.83 13.94
CA SER A 113 14.90 3.08 14.61
C SER A 113 14.43 4.14 13.61
N THR A 114 13.38 4.90 13.93
CA THR A 114 13.02 6.09 13.14
C THR A 114 13.65 7.34 13.75
N ALA A 115 14.55 8.02 13.01
CA ALA A 115 15.02 9.34 13.42
C ALA A 115 13.87 10.33 13.59
N THR A 116 13.99 11.26 14.53
CA THR A 116 13.09 12.43 14.67
C THR A 116 12.86 13.14 13.33
N GLN A 117 13.89 13.21 12.49
CA GLN A 117 13.82 13.81 11.16
C GLN A 117 12.76 13.14 10.26
N TRP A 118 12.59 11.82 10.34
CA TRP A 118 11.62 11.10 9.51
C TRP A 118 10.20 11.63 9.73
N ARG A 119 9.83 11.88 10.99
CA ARG A 119 8.53 12.44 11.38
C ARG A 119 8.42 13.92 11.05
N ARG A 120 9.50 14.69 11.16
CA ARG A 120 9.51 16.12 10.79
C ARG A 120 9.34 16.35 9.30
N ASP A 121 9.86 15.43 8.48
CA ASP A 121 9.75 15.49 7.03
C ASP A 121 8.39 15.03 6.50
N ARG A 122 7.51 14.52 7.38
CA ARG A 122 6.25 13.88 6.99
C ARG A 122 5.07 14.39 7.80
N GLN A 123 3.90 14.27 7.20
CA GLN A 123 2.62 14.54 7.84
C GLN A 123 1.67 13.36 7.61
N LEU A 124 0.70 13.24 8.51
CA LEU A 124 -0.46 12.38 8.32
C LEU A 124 -1.58 13.24 7.72
N GLY A 125 -2.17 12.78 6.62
CA GLY A 125 -3.25 13.47 5.93
C GLY A 125 -4.53 12.65 5.88
N GLU A 126 -5.65 13.34 5.98
CA GLU A 126 -6.98 12.79 5.78
C GLU A 126 -7.49 13.18 4.39
N MET A 127 -7.84 12.18 3.58
CA MET A 127 -8.19 12.32 2.17
C MET A 127 -9.63 11.86 1.94
N LEU A 128 -10.47 12.74 1.42
CA LEU A 128 -11.86 12.45 1.06
C LEU A 128 -11.97 12.12 -0.42
N LEU A 129 -12.66 11.02 -0.75
CA LEU A 129 -12.93 10.66 -2.14
C LEU A 129 -14.16 11.42 -2.63
N LEU A 130 -13.96 12.33 -3.60
CA LEU A 130 -14.99 13.24 -4.09
C LEU A 130 -15.92 12.60 -5.12
N ARG A 131 -15.48 11.55 -5.80
CA ARG A 131 -16.25 10.89 -6.87
C ARG A 131 -16.63 9.47 -6.46
N PRO A 132 -17.93 9.14 -6.47
CA PRO A 132 -18.39 7.76 -6.34
C PRO A 132 -17.65 6.86 -7.32
N GLY A 133 -17.13 5.75 -6.81
CA GLY A 133 -16.42 4.75 -7.61
C GLY A 133 -16.62 3.35 -7.05
N GLN A 134 -16.49 2.36 -7.93
CA GLN A 134 -16.42 0.95 -7.56
C GLN A 134 -14.97 0.50 -7.48
N TYR A 135 -14.64 -0.24 -6.44
CA TYR A 135 -13.29 -0.73 -6.18
C TYR A 135 -13.30 -2.24 -6.15
N ILE A 136 -12.20 -2.86 -6.53
CA ILE A 136 -12.07 -4.32 -6.48
C ILE A 136 -11.48 -4.72 -5.13
N ASP A 137 -12.12 -5.65 -4.43
CA ASP A 137 -11.46 -6.35 -3.33
C ASP A 137 -10.53 -7.40 -3.94
N VAL A 138 -9.22 -7.09 -3.98
CA VAL A 138 -8.24 -7.94 -4.64
C VAL A 138 -8.00 -9.26 -3.90
N MET A 139 -8.29 -9.30 -2.61
CA MET A 139 -8.02 -10.45 -1.76
C MET A 139 -9.24 -11.36 -1.55
N ALA A 140 -10.41 -10.94 -2.03
CA ALA A 140 -11.60 -11.78 -2.02
C ALA A 140 -11.41 -13.05 -2.86
N GLY A 141 -12.03 -14.15 -2.41
CA GLY A 141 -11.93 -15.46 -3.06
C GLY A 141 -12.41 -15.44 -4.52
N ASP A 142 -13.44 -14.67 -4.84
CA ASP A 142 -13.95 -14.52 -6.21
C ASP A 142 -12.94 -13.83 -7.12
N THR A 143 -12.34 -12.72 -6.66
CA THR A 143 -11.27 -12.03 -7.39
C THR A 143 -10.06 -12.92 -7.62
N ILE A 144 -9.58 -13.62 -6.57
CA ILE A 144 -8.47 -14.58 -6.70
C ILE A 144 -8.82 -15.68 -7.70
N SER A 145 -10.04 -16.20 -7.68
CA SER A 145 -10.50 -17.21 -8.63
C SER A 145 -10.49 -16.72 -10.07
N MET A 146 -10.85 -15.45 -10.31
CA MET A 146 -10.76 -14.84 -11.65
C MET A 146 -9.30 -14.63 -12.07
N LEU A 147 -8.43 -14.17 -11.17
CA LEU A 147 -7.01 -14.05 -11.47
C LEU A 147 -6.39 -15.41 -11.84
N ARG A 148 -6.75 -16.50 -11.16
CA ARG A 148 -6.30 -17.86 -11.53
C ARG A 148 -6.78 -18.27 -12.92
N ARG A 149 -8.05 -18.00 -13.25
CA ARG A 149 -8.65 -18.35 -14.54
C ARG A 149 -8.01 -17.59 -15.70
N HIS A 150 -7.71 -16.31 -15.48
CA HIS A 150 -7.19 -15.39 -16.49
C HIS A 150 -5.67 -15.15 -16.39
N PHE A 151 -4.92 -16.05 -15.75
CA PHE A 151 -3.47 -15.86 -15.51
C PHE A 151 -2.67 -15.58 -16.78
N ARG A 152 -3.05 -16.14 -17.93
CA ARG A 152 -2.35 -15.89 -19.20
C ARG A 152 -2.49 -14.46 -19.72
N GLU A 153 -3.50 -13.73 -19.26
CA GLU A 153 -3.77 -12.35 -19.69
C GLU A 153 -2.98 -11.33 -18.87
N TRP A 154 -2.70 -11.62 -17.61
CA TRP A 154 -2.06 -10.67 -16.70
C TRP A 154 -0.67 -11.09 -16.23
N ALA A 155 -0.35 -12.39 -16.17
CA ALA A 155 0.91 -12.84 -15.58
C ALA A 155 2.12 -12.37 -16.40
N PRO A 156 3.14 -11.77 -15.77
CA PRO A 156 4.39 -11.46 -16.44
C PRO A 156 4.97 -12.69 -17.16
N ASN A 157 5.35 -12.52 -18.43
CA ASN A 157 5.86 -13.60 -19.30
C ASN A 157 4.95 -14.83 -19.40
N GLN A 158 3.67 -14.73 -19.02
CA GLN A 158 2.72 -15.85 -18.96
C GLN A 158 3.20 -17.03 -18.10
N ASP A 159 4.01 -16.75 -17.07
CA ASP A 159 4.61 -17.78 -16.22
C ASP A 159 3.51 -18.62 -15.51
N PRO A 160 3.45 -19.96 -15.76
CA PRO A 160 2.47 -20.85 -15.14
C PRO A 160 2.50 -20.90 -13.61
N ALA A 161 3.59 -20.49 -12.96
CA ALA A 161 3.65 -20.40 -11.49
C ALA A 161 2.52 -19.52 -10.92
N HIS A 162 2.12 -18.48 -11.67
CA HIS A 162 1.06 -17.56 -11.30
C HIS A 162 -0.36 -18.14 -11.42
N GLN A 163 -0.54 -19.31 -12.05
CA GLN A 163 -1.85 -19.97 -12.11
C GLN A 163 -2.36 -20.36 -10.71
N ARG A 164 -1.45 -20.51 -9.74
CA ARG A 164 -1.79 -20.81 -8.33
C ARG A 164 -1.82 -19.56 -7.44
N ILE A 165 -1.99 -18.36 -8.03
CA ILE A 165 -2.04 -17.10 -7.29
C ILE A 165 -2.93 -17.19 -6.03
N ASP A 166 -2.46 -16.59 -4.96
CA ASP A 166 -3.18 -16.40 -3.70
C ASP A 166 -2.78 -15.06 -3.07
N THR A 167 -3.21 -14.83 -1.82
CA THR A 167 -2.91 -13.60 -1.10
C THR A 167 -1.42 -13.37 -0.86
N SER A 168 -0.58 -14.42 -0.83
CA SER A 168 0.87 -14.29 -0.66
C SER A 168 1.52 -13.66 -1.89
N VAL A 169 1.08 -14.05 -3.09
CA VAL A 169 1.51 -13.46 -4.36
C VAL A 169 1.03 -12.01 -4.46
N LEU A 170 -0.21 -11.73 -4.06
CA LEU A 170 -0.77 -10.38 -4.02
C LEU A 170 -0.12 -9.48 -2.97
N THR A 171 0.67 -10.04 -2.04
CA THR A 171 1.44 -9.30 -1.04
C THR A 171 2.95 -9.41 -1.21
N CYS A 172 3.41 -9.98 -2.32
CA CYS A 172 4.82 -10.18 -2.57
C CYS A 172 5.56 -8.85 -2.86
N PRO A 173 6.90 -8.84 -2.76
CA PRO A 173 7.69 -7.67 -3.11
C PRO A 173 7.81 -7.45 -4.62
N ASP A 174 7.52 -8.45 -5.46
CA ASP A 174 7.66 -8.34 -6.92
C ASP A 174 6.62 -7.40 -7.52
N ARG A 175 7.09 -6.21 -7.93
CA ARG A 175 6.25 -5.16 -8.52
C ARG A 175 5.79 -5.50 -9.93
N ALA A 176 6.52 -6.33 -10.67
CA ALA A 176 6.08 -6.74 -12.00
C ALA A 176 4.79 -7.55 -11.90
N VAL A 177 4.71 -8.47 -10.92
CA VAL A 177 3.53 -9.30 -10.69
C VAL A 177 2.35 -8.47 -10.20
N THR A 178 2.54 -7.67 -9.15
CA THR A 178 1.42 -6.98 -8.51
C THR A 178 0.88 -5.81 -9.35
N CYS A 179 1.75 -5.09 -10.08
CA CYS A 179 1.32 -4.05 -11.00
C CYS A 179 0.64 -4.64 -12.25
N ALA A 180 1.06 -5.83 -12.69
CA ALA A 180 0.38 -6.50 -13.81
C ALA A 180 -1.03 -6.96 -13.43
N VAL A 181 -1.22 -7.47 -12.21
CA VAL A 181 -2.56 -7.72 -11.65
C VAL A 181 -3.38 -6.42 -11.60
N ALA A 182 -2.83 -5.35 -11.02
CA ALA A 182 -3.51 -4.05 -10.92
C ALA A 182 -3.93 -3.51 -12.29
N LYS A 183 -3.04 -3.59 -13.29
CA LYS A 183 -3.33 -3.19 -14.67
C LYS A 183 -4.49 -4.00 -15.24
N TRP A 184 -4.44 -5.32 -15.18
CA TRP A 184 -5.50 -6.17 -15.71
C TRP A 184 -6.85 -5.90 -15.03
N LEU A 185 -6.85 -5.71 -13.71
CA LEU A 185 -8.04 -5.36 -12.95
C LEU A 185 -8.62 -4.01 -13.36
N ARG A 186 -7.78 -2.99 -13.58
CA ARG A 186 -8.21 -1.68 -14.08
C ARG A 186 -8.82 -1.75 -15.48
N GLU A 187 -8.44 -2.71 -16.31
CA GLU A 187 -8.96 -2.80 -17.68
C GLU A 187 -10.35 -3.46 -17.74
N GLN A 188 -10.87 -3.94 -16.61
CA GLN A 188 -12.18 -4.59 -16.55
C GLN A 188 -13.33 -3.60 -16.59
N VAL A 189 -14.44 -4.01 -17.19
CA VAL A 189 -15.69 -3.24 -17.22
C VAL A 189 -16.68 -3.91 -16.27
N LEU A 190 -17.17 -3.16 -15.28
CA LEU A 190 -18.06 -3.65 -14.23
C LEU A 190 -19.53 -3.71 -14.70
N ASP A 191 -20.41 -4.18 -13.83
CA ASP A 191 -21.84 -4.36 -14.12
C ASP A 191 -22.54 -3.07 -14.56
N ASP A 192 -22.14 -1.94 -13.99
CA ASP A 192 -22.68 -0.61 -14.31
C ASP A 192 -22.00 0.04 -15.52
N GLY A 193 -21.10 -0.68 -16.20
CA GLY A 193 -20.33 -0.18 -17.34
C GLY A 193 -19.14 0.70 -16.95
N SER A 194 -18.92 0.96 -15.66
CA SER A 194 -17.75 1.70 -15.20
C SER A 194 -16.48 0.86 -15.25
N ILE A 195 -15.36 1.57 -15.20
CA ILE A 195 -14.04 1.01 -14.95
C ILE A 195 -13.76 1.12 -13.44
N PRO A 196 -13.12 0.12 -12.79
CA PRO A 196 -12.77 0.21 -11.38
C PRO A 196 -11.96 1.47 -11.06
N ALA A 197 -12.37 2.19 -10.02
CA ALA A 197 -11.70 3.37 -9.51
C ALA A 197 -10.46 3.03 -8.68
N GLY A 198 -10.24 1.75 -8.37
CA GLY A 198 -9.11 1.31 -7.57
C GLY A 198 -9.28 -0.08 -6.97
N ILE A 199 -8.46 -0.37 -5.98
CA ILE A 199 -8.44 -1.64 -5.26
C ILE A 199 -8.51 -1.41 -3.75
N ARG A 200 -9.31 -2.24 -3.07
CA ARG A 200 -9.20 -2.50 -1.62
C ARG A 200 -8.33 -3.72 -1.38
N TYR A 201 -7.42 -3.63 -0.43
CA TYR A 201 -6.53 -4.73 -0.03
C TYR A 201 -6.26 -4.70 1.48
N VAL A 202 -5.78 -5.82 2.04
CA VAL A 202 -5.32 -5.84 3.44
C VAL A 202 -3.82 -5.61 3.50
N SER A 203 -3.34 -4.90 4.51
CA SER A 203 -1.91 -4.72 4.72
C SER A 203 -1.21 -6.07 4.89
N ARG A 204 0.00 -6.20 4.32
CA ARG A 204 0.87 -7.35 4.58
C ARG A 204 1.28 -7.44 6.06
N HIS A 205 1.29 -6.31 6.75
CA HIS A 205 1.80 -6.15 8.11
C HIS A 205 0.68 -6.13 9.17
N GLY A 206 -0.58 -6.27 8.76
CA GLY A 206 -1.74 -6.41 9.64
C GLY A 206 -3.00 -6.74 8.84
N GLY A 207 -3.50 -7.97 8.95
CA GLY A 207 -4.64 -8.46 8.16
C GLY A 207 -5.97 -7.76 8.44
N GLU A 208 -6.05 -7.06 9.56
CA GLU A 208 -7.16 -6.21 9.98
C GLU A 208 -7.09 -4.78 9.41
N LEU A 209 -5.97 -4.40 8.78
CA LEU A 209 -5.75 -3.06 8.25
C LEU A 209 -6.23 -3.00 6.80
N SER A 210 -7.36 -2.33 6.58
CA SER A 210 -7.90 -2.10 5.24
C SER A 210 -7.21 -0.90 4.59
N CYS A 211 -6.50 -1.20 3.51
CA CYS A 211 -5.78 -0.28 2.64
C CYS A 211 -6.45 -0.18 1.28
N TRP A 212 -6.20 0.94 0.60
CA TRP A 212 -6.83 1.30 -0.66
C TRP A 212 -5.78 1.89 -1.60
N ALA A 213 -5.83 1.49 -2.86
CA ALA A 213 -5.11 2.10 -3.96
C ALA A 213 -6.14 2.73 -4.90
N VAL A 214 -6.20 4.06 -4.91
CA VAL A 214 -7.14 4.85 -5.72
C VAL A 214 -6.44 5.24 -7.01
N TRP A 215 -7.04 4.89 -8.14
CA TRP A 215 -6.53 5.17 -9.47
C TRP A 215 -7.18 6.43 -10.04
N VAL A 216 -6.36 7.42 -10.35
CA VAL A 216 -6.77 8.65 -11.02
C VAL A 216 -6.25 8.63 -12.45
N ASP A 217 -7.18 8.69 -13.41
CA ASP A 217 -6.82 8.83 -14.81
C ASP A 217 -6.27 10.23 -15.07
N LEU A 218 -5.10 10.29 -15.69
CA LEU A 218 -4.42 11.54 -16.02
C LEU A 218 -4.79 12.07 -17.41
N GLY A 219 -5.74 11.42 -18.11
CA GLY A 219 -6.20 11.85 -19.44
C GLY A 219 -5.09 11.84 -20.48
N GLY A 220 -4.08 10.98 -20.29
CA GLY A 220 -2.88 10.93 -21.13
C GLY A 220 -1.82 11.99 -20.80
N SER A 221 -1.99 12.82 -19.77
CA SER A 221 -0.92 13.73 -19.34
C SER A 221 0.30 12.95 -18.86
N THR A 222 1.47 13.40 -19.32
CA THR A 222 2.79 12.91 -18.90
C THR A 222 3.56 13.98 -18.11
N ASN A 223 2.96 15.16 -17.90
CA ASN A 223 3.58 16.26 -17.17
C ASN A 223 3.35 16.09 -15.66
N PRO A 224 4.40 15.94 -14.83
CA PRO A 224 4.26 15.83 -13.38
C PRO A 224 3.49 16.98 -12.72
N ASP A 225 3.54 18.18 -13.30
CA ASP A 225 2.84 19.36 -12.76
C ASP A 225 1.31 19.25 -12.89
N ASP A 226 0.81 18.43 -13.83
CA ASP A 226 -0.63 18.24 -14.04
C ASP A 226 -1.23 17.25 -13.02
N VAL A 227 -0.40 16.41 -12.39
CA VAL A 227 -0.86 15.35 -11.48
C VAL A 227 -1.67 15.91 -10.34
N LYS A 228 -1.11 16.87 -9.59
CA LYS A 228 -1.74 17.40 -8.38
C LYS A 228 -3.13 17.98 -8.69
N PRO A 229 -3.30 18.86 -9.70
CA PRO A 229 -4.61 19.33 -10.12
C PRO A 229 -5.57 18.21 -10.51
N LEU A 230 -5.12 17.21 -11.28
CA LEU A 230 -5.99 16.11 -11.75
C LEU A 230 -6.43 15.18 -10.62
N VAL A 231 -5.54 14.89 -9.67
CA VAL A 231 -5.86 14.14 -8.44
C VAL A 231 -6.84 14.92 -7.58
N ALA A 232 -6.68 16.24 -7.46
CA ALA A 232 -7.59 17.10 -6.69
C ALA A 232 -9.03 17.12 -7.25
N LEU A 233 -9.25 16.73 -8.51
CA LEU A 233 -10.60 16.54 -9.08
C LEU A 233 -11.33 15.29 -8.57
N HIS A 234 -10.62 14.40 -7.87
CA HIS A 234 -11.10 13.09 -7.42
C HIS A 234 -10.95 12.91 -5.92
N ILE A 235 -9.96 13.57 -5.32
CA ILE A 235 -9.59 13.41 -3.92
C ILE A 235 -9.36 14.80 -3.34
N ASP A 236 -10.08 15.12 -2.28
CA ASP A 236 -9.82 16.31 -1.49
C ASP A 236 -8.97 15.97 -0.28
N GLU A 237 -8.19 16.94 0.15
CA GLU A 237 -7.47 16.87 1.41
C GLU A 237 -8.20 17.68 2.47
N VAL A 238 -8.66 17.01 3.51
CA VAL A 238 -9.50 17.63 4.54
C VAL A 238 -8.67 18.09 5.73
N ASN A 239 -7.60 17.37 6.05
CA ASN A 239 -6.78 17.67 7.22
C ASN A 239 -5.31 17.24 7.06
N ARG A 240 -4.40 17.98 7.71
CA ARG A 240 -2.97 17.65 7.88
C ARG A 240 -2.59 17.72 9.33
N VAL A 241 -2.00 16.63 9.82
CA VAL A 241 -1.56 16.52 11.21
C VAL A 241 -0.05 16.24 11.24
N PRO A 242 0.74 17.01 12.03
CA PRO A 242 2.12 16.64 12.33
C PRO A 242 2.20 15.25 12.96
N ILE A 243 3.24 14.48 12.64
CA ILE A 243 3.46 13.17 13.25
C ILE A 243 4.25 13.35 14.54
N GLU A 244 3.53 13.34 15.66
CA GLU A 244 4.13 13.45 16.99
C GLU A 244 4.62 12.09 17.49
N ALA A 245 5.75 12.07 18.20
CA ALA A 245 6.21 10.86 18.88
C ALA A 245 5.22 10.39 19.97
N SER A 246 4.28 11.27 20.36
CA SER A 246 3.23 10.98 21.32
C SER A 246 1.97 10.33 20.74
N ASP A 247 1.84 10.31 19.41
CA ASP A 247 0.68 9.76 18.72
C ASP A 247 0.56 8.25 19.01
N ALA A 248 -0.62 7.84 19.48
CA ALA A 248 -0.88 6.47 19.91
C ALA A 248 -0.85 5.48 18.73
N ASP A 249 -1.38 5.87 17.58
CA ASP A 249 -1.42 5.02 16.39
C ASP A 249 -0.04 4.90 15.76
N PHE A 250 0.76 5.98 15.76
CA PHE A 250 2.15 5.95 15.33
C PHE A 250 2.98 5.00 16.19
N ARG A 251 2.89 5.12 17.53
CA ARG A 251 3.61 4.23 18.45
C ARG A 251 3.16 2.78 18.31
N TRP A 252 1.85 2.55 18.15
CA TRP A 252 1.31 1.21 17.95
C TRP A 252 1.87 0.59 16.67
N ALA A 253 1.88 1.34 15.56
CA ALA A 253 2.41 0.88 14.29
C ALA A 253 3.91 0.56 14.38
N ALA A 254 4.70 1.47 14.97
CA ALA A 254 6.13 1.28 15.19
C ALA A 254 6.40 0.01 16.01
N LYS A 255 5.73 -0.15 17.15
CA LYS A 255 5.85 -1.35 18.00
C LYS A 255 5.48 -2.64 17.26
N SER A 256 4.42 -2.62 16.47
CA SER A 256 3.94 -3.79 15.72
C SER A 256 4.94 -4.26 14.65
N LEU A 257 5.79 -3.34 14.18
CA LEU A 257 6.83 -3.60 13.19
C LEU A 257 8.22 -3.81 13.81
N GLY A 258 8.34 -3.79 15.14
CA GLY A 258 9.65 -3.83 15.82
C GLY A 258 10.50 -2.58 15.58
N VAL A 259 9.86 -1.46 15.22
CA VAL A 259 10.52 -0.18 14.97
C VAL A 259 10.52 0.66 16.24
N ASN A 260 11.67 1.24 16.60
CA ASN A 260 11.82 2.13 17.76
C ASN A 260 11.52 3.58 17.38
N PRO A 261 10.42 4.19 17.90
CA PRO A 261 10.08 5.57 17.60
C PRO A 261 10.90 6.55 18.46
N HIS A 262 11.61 7.48 17.82
CA HIS A 262 12.27 8.64 18.44
C HIS A 262 11.64 9.97 17.98
#